data_AF-A0A2V7AE42-F1
#
_entry.id   AF-A0A2V7AE42-F1
#
_cell.length_a   1.000
_cell.length_b   1.000
_cell.length_c   1.000
_cell.angle_alpha   90.00
_cell.angle_beta   90.00
_cell.angle_gamma   90.00
#
_symmetry.space_group_name_H-M   'P 1'
#
loop_
_entity.id
_entity.type
_entity.pdbx_description
1 polymer ?
#
loop_
_entity_poly.entity_id
_entity_poly.type
_entity_poly.pdbx_seq_one_letter_code
_entity_poly.pdbx_strand_id
1 'polypeptide(L)'
;MPAGPKGTVNQIDTWSYGAFKKNPYPDLARGLIDYFMQPANYDKIIQSTGGRWVPVYKRLFDSPFWREKPEFRHFINMAETGVPVSYAGAPTPAAGEVLNTHVIPKMIQRVLVDSWEPAKALEECDKRIVEIYSRYNKA
;
A
#
# COMPACT_ATOMS: atom_id res chain seq x y z
N MET A 1 3.50 14.32 4.52
CA MET A 1 2.87 14.54 5.84
C MET A 1 3.70 15.53 6.67
N PRO A 2 3.14 16.27 7.65
CA PRO A 2 3.94 17.02 8.62
C PRO A 2 4.85 16.09 9.43
N ALA A 3 6.02 16.58 9.86
CA ALA A 3 6.96 15.79 10.65
C ALA A 3 6.53 15.68 12.12
N GLY A 4 6.64 14.48 12.69
CA GLY A 4 6.58 14.27 14.13
C GLY A 4 7.97 14.33 14.77
N PRO A 5 8.11 14.06 16.08
CA PRO A 5 9.39 14.09 16.79
C PRO A 5 10.46 13.14 16.21
N LYS A 6 10.05 12.08 15.51
CA LYS A 6 10.94 11.11 14.83
C LYS A 6 11.03 11.34 13.31
N GLY A 7 10.62 12.53 12.84
CA GLY A 7 10.59 12.87 11.42
C GLY A 7 9.27 12.50 10.74
N THR A 8 9.32 12.44 9.41
CA THR A 8 8.17 12.14 8.55
C THR A 8 8.11 10.66 8.20
N VAL A 9 6.96 10.04 8.42
CA VAL A 9 6.63 8.72 7.87
C VAL A 9 5.56 8.91 6.82
N ASN A 10 5.90 8.67 5.55
CA ASN A 10 4.92 8.64 4.47
C ASN A 10 4.54 7.18 4.23
N GLN A 11 3.26 6.86 4.31
CA GLN A 11 2.77 5.54 3.95
C GLN A 11 2.60 5.45 2.44
N ILE A 12 3.05 4.34 1.85
CA ILE A 12 2.84 4.03 0.43
C ILE A 12 2.20 2.66 0.29
N ASP A 13 1.41 2.47 -0.76
CA ASP A 13 0.86 1.18 -1.14
C ASP A 13 1.40 0.78 -2.50
N THR A 14 1.72 -0.51 -2.65
CA THR A 14 2.23 -1.06 -3.91
C THR A 14 1.22 -2.02 -4.50
N TRP A 15 0.96 -1.89 -5.79
CA TRP A 15 0.06 -2.76 -6.53
C TRP A 15 0.87 -3.64 -7.48
N SER A 16 0.43 -4.88 -7.65
CA SER A 16 1.14 -5.88 -8.45
C SER A 16 0.18 -6.54 -9.43
N TYR A 17 0.68 -6.85 -10.62
CA TYR A 17 -0.02 -7.75 -11.54
C TYR A 17 0.15 -9.20 -11.07
N GLY A 18 -0.94 -9.96 -11.09
CA GLY A 18 -0.95 -11.37 -10.74
C GLY A 18 -1.74 -12.18 -11.75
N ALA A 19 -1.32 -13.42 -11.96
CA ALA A 19 -2.04 -14.40 -12.78
C ALA A 19 -2.54 -15.54 -11.89
N PHE A 20 -3.79 -15.98 -12.10
CA PHE A 20 -4.33 -17.11 -11.35
C PHE A 20 -3.57 -18.40 -11.66
N LYS A 21 -3.35 -19.22 -10.63
CA LYS A 21 -2.65 -20.51 -10.78
C LYS A 21 -3.33 -21.46 -11.77
N LYS A 22 -4.67 -21.45 -11.85
CA LYS A 22 -5.47 -22.32 -12.74
C LYS A 22 -5.96 -21.59 -14.00
N ASN A 23 -5.29 -20.52 -14.44
CA ASN A 23 -5.70 -19.83 -15.66
C ASN A 23 -5.46 -20.73 -16.90
N PRO A 24 -6.33 -20.68 -17.93
CA PRO A 24 -6.22 -21.55 -19.10
C PRO A 24 -5.10 -21.16 -20.08
N TYR A 25 -4.43 -20.01 -19.90
CA TYR A 25 -3.42 -19.46 -20.82
C TYR A 25 -2.17 -18.94 -20.07
N PRO A 26 -1.45 -19.78 -19.32
CA PRO A 26 -0.43 -19.34 -18.38
C PRO A 26 0.73 -18.58 -19.02
N ASP A 27 1.18 -19.02 -20.20
CA ASP A 27 2.28 -18.37 -20.92
C ASP A 27 1.85 -17.03 -21.52
N LEU A 28 0.61 -16.93 -22.00
CA LEU A 28 0.06 -15.69 -22.54
C LEU A 28 -0.13 -14.64 -21.43
N ALA A 29 -0.64 -15.08 -20.27
CA ALA A 29 -0.78 -14.21 -19.10
C ALA A 29 0.58 -13.69 -18.61
N ARG A 30 1.60 -14.55 -18.56
CA ARG A 30 2.97 -14.15 -18.22
C ARG A 30 3.53 -13.16 -19.24
N GLY A 31 3.41 -13.47 -20.53
CA GLY A 31 3.89 -12.60 -21.61
C GLY A 31 3.22 -11.22 -21.59
N LEU A 32 1.94 -11.14 -21.25
CA LEU A 32 1.24 -9.87 -21.07
C LEU A 32 1.82 -9.05 -19.90
N ILE A 33 2.03 -9.69 -18.75
CA ILE A 33 2.64 -9.04 -17.57
C ILE A 33 4.05 -8.55 -17.93
N ASP A 34 4.86 -9.39 -18.57
CA ASP A 34 6.22 -9.05 -18.99
C ASP A 34 6.22 -7.88 -19.97
N TYR A 35 5.27 -7.85 -20.92
CA TYR A 35 5.11 -6.75 -21.86
C TYR A 35 4.74 -5.44 -21.17
N PHE A 36 3.76 -5.46 -20.26
CA PHE A 36 3.35 -4.27 -19.51
C PHE A 36 4.44 -3.74 -18.59
N MET A 37 5.23 -4.62 -18.00
CA MET A 37 6.32 -4.24 -17.10
C MET A 37 7.60 -3.82 -17.83
N GLN A 38 7.69 -3.94 -19.17
CA GLN A 38 8.80 -3.31 -19.90
C GLN A 38 8.81 -1.79 -19.62
N PRO A 39 9.96 -1.18 -19.27
CA PRO A 39 10.01 0.20 -18.79
C PRO A 39 9.29 1.20 -19.70
N ALA A 40 9.43 1.07 -21.02
CA ALA A 40 8.78 1.96 -21.99
C ALA A 40 7.24 1.82 -22.03
N ASN A 41 6.71 0.62 -21.81
CA ASN A 41 5.26 0.38 -21.76
C ASN A 41 4.70 0.79 -20.40
N TYR A 42 5.40 0.43 -19.34
CA TYR A 42 5.06 0.79 -17.97
C TYR A 42 5.02 2.31 -17.79
N ASP A 43 5.99 3.05 -18.35
CA ASP A 43 6.02 4.51 -18.29
C ASP A 43 4.78 5.14 -18.95
N LYS A 44 4.36 4.62 -20.12
CA LYS A 44 3.10 5.07 -20.77
C LYS A 44 1.89 4.85 -19.86
N ILE A 45 1.79 3.68 -19.23
CA ILE A 45 0.69 3.36 -18.30
C ILE A 45 0.70 4.37 -17.14
N ILE A 46 1.86 4.56 -16.49
CA ILE A 46 2.00 5.44 -15.34
C ILE A 46 1.67 6.89 -15.69
N GLN A 47 2.23 7.44 -16.78
CA GLN A 47 1.98 8.82 -17.18
C GLN A 47 0.52 9.04 -17.61
N SER A 48 -0.13 8.05 -18.21
CA SER A 48 -1.55 8.13 -18.56
C SER A 48 -2.47 8.28 -17.34
N THR A 49 -1.99 7.92 -16.15
CA THR A 49 -2.74 8.09 -14.88
C THR A 49 -2.62 9.51 -14.31
N GLY A 50 -1.92 10.42 -14.98
CA GLY A 50 -1.86 11.84 -14.60
C GLY A 50 -1.14 12.10 -13.27
N GLY A 51 -0.27 11.19 -12.82
CA GLY A 51 0.42 11.29 -11.53
C GLY A 51 -0.35 10.69 -10.35
N ARG A 52 -1.48 10.01 -10.60
CA ARG A 52 -2.19 9.24 -9.57
C ARG A 52 -1.36 8.08 -9.02
N TRP A 53 -0.50 7.51 -9.85
CA TRP A 53 0.47 6.48 -9.49
C TRP A 53 1.88 6.93 -9.88
N VAL A 54 2.87 6.49 -9.11
CA VAL A 54 4.28 6.77 -9.35
C VAL A 54 4.98 5.52 -9.89
N PRO A 55 6.05 5.65 -10.69
CA PRO A 55 6.73 4.50 -11.24
C PRO A 55 7.52 3.72 -10.19
N VAL A 56 7.55 2.39 -10.32
CA VAL A 56 8.43 1.52 -9.50
C VAL A 56 9.88 1.52 -9.98
N TYR A 57 10.12 1.84 -11.26
CA TYR A 57 11.46 1.95 -11.82
C TYR A 57 12.01 3.36 -11.59
N LYS A 58 13.01 3.49 -10.71
CA LYS A 58 13.59 4.79 -10.31
C LYS A 58 13.94 5.72 -11.47
N ARG A 59 14.51 5.18 -12.55
CA ARG A 59 14.92 5.97 -13.73
C ARG A 59 13.75 6.63 -14.47
N LEU A 60 12.51 6.17 -14.28
CA LEU A 60 11.36 6.78 -14.94
C LEU A 60 11.00 8.15 -14.34
N PHE A 61 11.46 8.46 -13.11
CA PHE A 61 11.32 9.80 -12.54
C PHE A 61 12.18 10.86 -13.23
N ASP A 62 13.10 10.48 -14.12
CA ASP A 62 13.94 11.42 -14.87
C ASP A 62 13.23 11.99 -16.12
N SER A 63 12.01 11.52 -16.43
CA SER A 63 11.25 12.03 -17.57
C SER A 63 10.74 13.46 -17.34
N PRO A 64 10.53 14.25 -18.42
CA PRO A 64 9.96 15.60 -18.32
C PRO A 64 8.64 15.64 -17.55
N PHE A 65 7.80 14.61 -17.72
CA PHE A 65 6.52 14.48 -17.02
C PHE A 65 6.67 14.59 -15.49
N TRP A 66 7.74 14.03 -14.92
CA TRP A 66 8.01 14.03 -13.48
C TRP A 66 8.85 15.23 -13.02
N ARG A 67 9.78 15.71 -13.84
CA ARG A 67 10.76 16.75 -13.46
C ARG A 67 10.27 18.18 -13.69
N GLU A 68 9.44 18.43 -14.70
CA GLU A 68 9.03 19.79 -15.07
C GLU A 68 7.86 20.32 -14.23
N LYS A 69 7.14 19.43 -13.53
CA LYS A 69 5.99 19.77 -12.68
C LYS A 69 6.42 19.93 -11.23
N PRO A 70 6.49 21.15 -10.67
CA PRO A 70 6.93 21.37 -9.29
C PRO A 70 6.09 20.59 -8.26
N GLU A 71 4.81 20.36 -8.56
CA GLU A 71 3.86 19.65 -7.71
C GLU A 71 4.26 18.18 -7.50
N PHE A 72 4.96 17.59 -8.47
CA PHE A 72 5.36 16.18 -8.42
C PHE A 72 6.62 15.93 -7.59
N ARG A 73 7.32 17.00 -7.16
CA ARG A 73 8.52 16.88 -6.33
C ARG A 73 8.27 16.09 -5.05
N HIS A 74 7.07 16.22 -4.46
CA HIS A 74 6.71 15.46 -3.26
C HIS A 74 6.51 13.96 -3.55
N PHE A 75 5.95 13.62 -4.71
CA PHE A 75 5.74 12.23 -5.12
C PHE A 75 7.06 11.48 -5.33
N ILE A 76 8.05 12.14 -5.92
CA ILE A 76 9.40 11.57 -6.09
C ILE A 76 10.01 11.24 -4.72
N ASN A 77 10.02 12.22 -3.80
CA ASN A 77 10.55 12.02 -2.45
C ASN A 77 9.79 10.91 -1.68
N MET A 78 8.46 10.88 -1.80
CA MET A 78 7.63 9.86 -1.15
C MET A 78 7.91 8.46 -1.70
N ALA A 79 8.21 8.31 -3.00
CA ALA A 79 8.60 7.02 -3.57
C ALA A 79 9.96 6.52 -3.04
N GLU A 80 10.86 7.43 -2.63
CA GLU A 80 12.17 7.09 -2.07
C GLU A 80 12.13 6.79 -0.57
N THR A 81 11.27 7.48 0.17
CA THR A 81 11.25 7.46 1.65
C THR A 81 10.02 6.76 2.24
N GLY A 82 9.04 6.44 1.41
CA GLY A 82 7.78 5.84 1.81
C GLY A 82 7.95 4.43 2.36
N VAL A 83 7.10 4.08 3.31
CA VAL A 83 7.07 2.75 3.91
C VAL A 83 5.70 2.08 3.70
N PRO A 84 5.65 0.78 3.37
CA PRO A 84 4.39 0.06 3.25
C PRO A 84 3.74 -0.16 4.61
N VAL A 85 2.44 -0.49 4.62
CA VAL A 85 1.71 -0.87 5.85
C VAL A 85 2.38 -2.04 6.60
N SER A 86 3.07 -2.91 5.86
CA SER A 86 3.82 -4.05 6.40
C SER A 86 5.28 -3.71 6.76
N TYR A 87 5.66 -2.44 6.88
CA TYR A 87 7.07 -2.08 7.13
C TYR A 87 7.61 -2.64 8.45
N ALA A 88 6.78 -2.68 9.50
CA ALA A 88 7.19 -3.15 10.82
C ALA A 88 7.15 -4.68 10.98
N GLY A 89 6.65 -5.44 9.99
CA GLY A 89 6.51 -6.90 10.11
C GLY A 89 6.05 -7.60 8.82
N ALA A 90 6.32 -8.89 8.70
CA ALA A 90 6.00 -9.65 7.50
C ALA A 90 4.50 -9.61 7.14
N PRO A 91 4.14 -9.54 5.85
CA PRO A 91 2.75 -9.67 5.42
C PRO A 91 2.28 -11.12 5.63
N THR A 92 1.57 -11.38 6.72
CA THR A 92 0.98 -12.70 7.03
C THR A 92 -0.51 -12.73 6.67
N PRO A 93 -1.12 -13.92 6.52
CA PRO A 93 -2.56 -14.04 6.35
C PRO A 93 -3.36 -13.35 7.47
N ALA A 94 -2.90 -13.46 8.72
CA ALA A 94 -3.50 -12.77 9.86
C ALA A 94 -3.44 -11.25 9.73
N ALA A 95 -2.28 -10.70 9.36
CA ALA A 95 -2.14 -9.25 9.12
C ALA A 95 -3.05 -8.78 7.97
N GLY A 96 -3.19 -9.60 6.91
CA GLY A 96 -4.12 -9.36 5.81
C GLY A 96 -5.59 -9.32 6.27
N GLU A 97 -6.00 -10.22 7.17
CA GLU A 97 -7.36 -10.20 7.73
C GLU A 97 -7.58 -8.95 8.61
N VAL A 98 -6.62 -8.56 9.45
CA VAL A 98 -6.70 -7.32 10.25
C VAL A 98 -6.95 -6.11 9.37
N LEU A 99 -6.19 -5.98 8.27
CA LEU A 99 -6.33 -4.88 7.32
C LEU A 99 -7.72 -4.93 6.63
N ASN A 100 -8.09 -6.07 6.06
CA ASN A 100 -9.30 -6.22 5.26
C ASN A 100 -10.60 -6.10 6.08
N THR A 101 -10.56 -6.41 7.37
CA THR A 101 -11.73 -6.28 8.26
C THR A 101 -11.86 -4.89 8.91
N HIS A 102 -10.96 -3.97 8.55
CA HIS A 102 -10.97 -2.56 8.95
C HIS A 102 -11.00 -2.37 10.47
N VAL A 103 -10.27 -3.20 11.22
CA VAL A 103 -10.29 -3.16 12.71
C VAL A 103 -9.81 -1.79 13.22
N ILE A 104 -8.71 -1.26 12.67
CA ILE A 104 -8.16 0.05 13.07
C ILE A 104 -9.08 1.22 12.64
N PRO A 105 -9.58 1.31 11.40
CA PRO A 105 -10.59 2.32 11.05
C PRO A 105 -11.82 2.31 11.96
N LYS A 106 -12.32 1.14 12.36
CA LYS A 106 -13.45 1.02 13.28
C LYS A 106 -13.12 1.58 14.66
N MET A 107 -11.92 1.34 15.19
CA MET A 107 -11.45 1.97 16.43
C MET A 107 -11.50 3.51 16.33
N ILE A 108 -11.02 4.07 15.22
CA ILE A 108 -11.07 5.53 15.00
C ILE A 108 -12.52 6.03 14.94
N GLN A 109 -13.41 5.28 14.27
CA GLN A 109 -14.84 5.59 14.22
C GLN A 109 -15.48 5.57 15.62
N ARG A 110 -15.12 4.62 16.49
CA ARG A 110 -15.61 4.60 17.90
C ARG A 110 -15.31 5.89 18.63
N VAL A 111 -14.10 6.43 18.46
CA VAL A 111 -13.69 7.66 19.14
C VAL A 111 -14.37 8.88 18.51
N LEU A 112 -14.31 9.01 17.19
CA LEU A 112 -14.70 10.25 16.51
C LEU A 112 -16.22 10.38 16.29
N VAL A 113 -16.92 9.26 16.13
CA VAL A 113 -18.36 9.24 15.82
C VAL A 113 -19.15 8.81 17.05
N ASP A 114 -18.77 7.69 17.67
CA ASP A 114 -19.51 7.13 18.80
C ASP A 114 -19.10 7.75 20.15
N SER A 115 -18.13 8.67 20.15
CA SER A 115 -17.62 9.38 21.34
C SER A 115 -17.14 8.45 22.46
N TRP A 116 -16.57 7.29 22.11
CA TRP A 116 -15.94 6.42 23.09
C TRP A 116 -14.63 7.00 23.62
N GLU A 117 -14.32 6.71 24.88
CA GLU A 117 -12.98 6.92 25.44
C GLU A 117 -11.92 6.20 24.58
N PRO A 118 -10.83 6.87 24.16
CA PRO A 118 -9.80 6.28 23.29
C PRO A 118 -9.22 4.97 23.82
N ALA A 119 -9.00 4.88 25.14
CA ALA A 119 -8.48 3.66 25.77
C ALA A 119 -9.43 2.46 25.60
N LYS A 120 -10.75 2.68 25.72
CA LYS A 120 -11.77 1.65 25.53
C LYS A 120 -11.84 1.19 24.07
N ALA A 121 -11.79 2.13 23.12
CA ALA A 121 -11.77 1.78 21.70
C ALA A 121 -10.51 0.98 21.34
N LEU A 122 -9.35 1.35 21.91
CA LEU A 122 -8.10 0.62 21.72
C LEU A 122 -8.17 -0.80 22.27
N GLU A 123 -8.77 -1.00 23.44
CA GLU A 123 -8.98 -2.33 24.02
C GLU A 123 -9.86 -3.22 23.11
N GLU A 124 -10.95 -2.68 22.56
CA GLU A 124 -11.79 -3.40 21.58
C GLU A 124 -10.99 -3.79 20.32
N CYS A 125 -10.20 -2.86 19.80
CA CYS A 125 -9.33 -3.05 18.65
C CYS A 125 -8.29 -4.16 18.88
N ASP A 126 -7.54 -4.06 19.98
CA ASP A 126 -6.49 -5.02 20.34
C ASP A 126 -7.06 -6.42 20.52
N LYS A 127 -8.15 -6.55 21.28
CA LYS A 127 -8.85 -7.83 21.46
C LYS A 127 -9.20 -8.46 20.12
N ARG A 128 -9.73 -7.67 19.17
CA ARG A 128 -10.09 -8.17 17.84
C ARG A 128 -8.88 -8.62 17.02
N ILE A 129 -7.76 -7.90 17.12
CA ILE A 129 -6.49 -8.30 16.48
C ILE A 129 -5.98 -9.61 17.07
N VAL A 130 -5.95 -9.75 18.40
CA VAL A 130 -5.54 -10.98 19.09
C VAL A 130 -6.41 -12.17 18.69
N GLU A 131 -7.73 -11.99 18.59
CA GLU A 131 -8.65 -13.02 18.10
C GLU A 131 -8.33 -13.47 16.68
N ILE A 132 -7.99 -12.54 15.78
CA ILE A 132 -7.59 -12.85 14.40
C ILE A 132 -6.32 -13.70 14.40
N TYR A 133 -5.25 -13.22 15.04
CA TYR A 133 -3.97 -13.94 15.08
C TYR A 133 -4.09 -15.33 15.73
N SER A 134 -4.93 -15.46 16.76
CA SER A 134 -5.18 -16.74 17.44
C SER A 134 -5.81 -17.80 16.53
N ARG A 135 -6.57 -17.41 15.48
CA ARG A 135 -7.12 -18.38 14.50
C ARG A 135 -6.04 -18.94 13.59
N TYR A 136 -5.08 -18.11 13.18
CA TYR A 136 -4.00 -18.52 12.30
C TYR A 136 -2.89 -19.28 13.03
N ASN A 137 -2.69 -19.05 14.32
CA ASN A 137 -1.73 -19.83 15.13
C ASN A 137 -2.21 -21.26 15.45
N LYS A 138 -3.49 -21.56 15.23
CA LYS A 138 -4.09 -22.89 15.45
C LYS A 138 -4.21 -23.73 14.17
N ALA A 139 -3.90 -23.14 13.02
CA ALA A 139 -3.97 -23.75 11.69
C ALA A 139 -2.57 -24.18 11.22
#